data_AF-A0A536Q9Z3-F1
#
_entry.id   AF-A0A536Q9Z3-F1
#
_cell.length_a   1.000
_cell.length_b   1.000
_cell.length_c   1.000
_cell.angle_alpha   90.00
_cell.angle_beta   90.00
_cell.angle_gamma   90.00
#
_symmetry.space_group_name_H-M   'P 1'
#
loop_
_entity.id
_entity.type
_entity.pdbx_description
1 polymer ?
#
loop_
_entity_poly.entity_id
_entity_poly.type
_entity_poly.pdbx_seq_one_letter_code
_entity_poly.pdbx_strand_id
1 'polypeptide(L)'
;MPRRLANLVLLAAVASLLVTGVIAWLLPESEASWLYVTHRVAGIALVLALVWKYAIARRSLRRRGLRGAGVWLGLATALATVATAGLGLAWTAGLVSFDRPLAYSALNLHVMSGLALGTLVVMHGLIRGEARPALISLAGRRAALRGMGLLAMSFLLSLEFDRVALARRATGSRHAGSFSGNAFPVTIWSLDTVPAIDVAAWRLRVSGAVSLPAELSFADLAELPRREATAVIDCTGGWWSEQVWSGIGVADLLERSGVSPGATRVEIVSVTGHRWTFDRSTAERAILASHVGNEPLSPGHGYPLRLVVPGLRGFLWIKWVGEVVAA
;
A
#
# COMPACT_ATOMS: atom_id res chain seq x y z
N MET A 1 25.90 -9.22 21.34
CA MET A 1 26.21 -9.36 19.89
C MET A 1 27.46 -8.56 19.56
N PRO A 2 28.43 -9.09 18.79
CA PRO A 2 29.57 -8.32 18.28
C PRO A 2 29.11 -7.13 17.42
N ARG A 3 29.87 -6.02 17.42
CA ARG A 3 29.51 -4.79 16.67
C ARG A 3 29.22 -5.06 15.19
N ARG A 4 30.09 -5.83 14.52
CA ARG A 4 29.95 -6.13 13.09
C ARG A 4 28.69 -6.95 12.79
N LEU A 5 28.40 -7.96 13.62
CA LEU A 5 27.18 -8.75 13.48
C LEU A 5 25.93 -7.87 13.69
N ALA A 6 25.94 -6.98 14.69
CA ALA A 6 24.83 -6.04 14.93
C ALA A 6 24.59 -5.11 13.73
N ASN A 7 25.65 -4.54 13.15
CA ASN A 7 25.52 -3.71 11.95
C ASN A 7 24.97 -4.52 10.75
N LEU A 8 25.42 -5.76 10.54
CA LEU A 8 24.91 -6.61 9.46
C LEU A 8 23.44 -6.96 9.62
N VAL A 9 23.00 -7.31 10.84
CA VAL A 9 21.59 -7.59 11.12
C VAL A 9 20.72 -6.35 10.92
N LEU A 10 21.17 -5.18 11.37
CA LEU A 10 20.45 -3.93 11.14
C LEU A 10 20.34 -3.61 9.65
N LEU A 11 21.43 -3.78 8.89
CA LEU A 11 21.42 -3.57 7.45
C LEU A 11 20.47 -4.54 6.75
N ALA A 12 20.54 -5.83 7.08
CA ALA A 12 19.65 -6.85 6.53
C ALA A 12 18.18 -6.55 6.86
N ALA A 13 17.88 -6.20 8.12
CA ALA A 13 16.52 -5.86 8.53
C ALA A 13 15.98 -4.62 7.80
N VAL A 14 16.77 -3.53 7.69
CA VAL A 14 16.36 -2.33 6.95
C VAL A 14 16.16 -2.61 5.47
N ALA A 15 17.07 -3.36 4.84
CA ALA A 15 16.92 -3.76 3.43
C ALA A 15 15.67 -4.61 3.21
N SER A 16 15.45 -5.63 4.07
CA SER A 16 14.24 -6.45 4.04
C SER A 16 12.99 -5.61 4.23
N LEU A 17 12.96 -4.67 5.17
CA LEU A 17 11.83 -3.77 5.41
C LEU A 17 11.51 -2.91 4.18
N LEU A 18 12.52 -2.30 3.55
CA LEU A 18 12.32 -1.47 2.36
C LEU A 18 11.79 -2.30 1.18
N VAL A 19 12.43 -3.44 0.90
CA VAL A 19 12.05 -4.32 -0.22
C VAL A 19 10.65 -4.87 0.00
N THR A 20 10.40 -5.49 1.15
CA THR A 20 9.09 -6.08 1.44
C THR A 20 8.00 -5.02 1.53
N GLY A 21 8.28 -3.85 2.11
CA GLY A 21 7.30 -2.76 2.22
C GLY A 21 6.87 -2.21 0.87
N VAL A 22 7.83 -1.92 -0.02
CA VAL A 22 7.54 -1.40 -1.36
C VAL A 22 6.83 -2.43 -2.23
N ILE A 23 7.33 -3.67 -2.27
CA ILE A 23 6.75 -4.71 -3.13
C ILE A 23 5.35 -5.10 -2.64
N ALA A 24 5.16 -5.31 -1.34
CA ALA A 24 3.85 -5.71 -0.79
C ALA A 24 2.77 -4.66 -1.03
N TRP A 25 3.16 -3.39 -1.12
CA TRP A 25 2.26 -2.27 -1.36
C TRP A 25 1.71 -2.26 -2.80
N LEU A 26 2.49 -2.74 -3.78
CA LEU A 26 2.14 -2.78 -5.20
C LEU A 26 1.36 -4.03 -5.62
N LEU A 27 1.49 -5.12 -4.87
CA LEU A 27 0.91 -6.41 -5.23
C LEU A 27 -0.49 -6.62 -4.60
N PRO A 28 -1.34 -7.45 -5.24
CA PRO A 28 -2.55 -7.99 -4.62
C PRO A 28 -2.25 -8.73 -3.32
N GLU A 29 -3.21 -8.75 -2.39
CA GLU A 29 -3.03 -9.42 -1.08
C GLU A 29 -2.70 -10.92 -1.22
N SER A 30 -3.31 -11.59 -2.19
CA SER A 30 -3.07 -13.01 -2.49
C SER A 30 -1.61 -13.32 -2.81
N GLU A 31 -0.90 -12.37 -3.42
CA GLU A 31 0.51 -12.52 -3.81
C GLU A 31 1.47 -11.94 -2.77
N ALA A 32 1.01 -10.96 -1.99
CA ALA A 32 1.82 -10.19 -1.06
C ALA A 32 1.79 -10.67 0.40
N SER A 33 0.90 -11.59 0.76
CA SER A 33 0.69 -12.01 2.17
C SER A 33 1.98 -12.36 2.92
N TRP A 34 2.86 -13.15 2.31
CA TRP A 34 4.15 -13.55 2.89
C TRP A 34 5.13 -12.38 3.03
N LEU A 35 5.05 -11.35 2.17
CA LEU A 35 5.85 -10.14 2.28
C LEU A 35 5.46 -9.33 3.52
N TYR A 36 4.18 -9.23 3.84
CA TYR A 36 3.72 -8.54 5.06
C TYR A 36 4.20 -9.25 6.34
N VAL A 37 4.18 -10.58 6.36
CA VAL A 37 4.77 -11.37 7.47
C VAL A 37 6.26 -11.09 7.57
N THR A 38 6.97 -11.14 6.45
CA THR A 38 8.42 -10.88 6.40
C THR A 38 8.74 -9.46 6.87
N HIS A 39 7.95 -8.47 6.46
CA HIS A 39 8.08 -7.07 6.87
C HIS A 39 7.95 -6.94 8.38
N ARG A 40 6.92 -7.56 8.99
CA ARG A 40 6.71 -7.53 10.43
C ARG A 40 7.84 -8.22 11.20
N VAL A 41 8.27 -9.40 10.77
CA VAL A 41 9.39 -10.13 11.38
C VAL A 41 10.68 -9.30 11.31
N ALA A 42 10.97 -8.69 10.16
CA ALA A 42 12.11 -7.81 9.99
C ALA A 42 12.02 -6.55 10.88
N GLY A 43 10.82 -5.99 11.06
CA GLY A 43 10.56 -4.86 11.96
C GLY A 43 10.82 -5.20 13.42
N ILE A 44 10.35 -6.35 13.88
CA ILE A 44 10.63 -6.84 15.24
C ILE A 44 12.13 -7.11 15.42
N ALA A 45 12.76 -7.76 14.43
CA ALA A 45 14.20 -8.01 14.45
C ALA A 45 15.01 -6.71 14.52
N LEU A 46 14.60 -5.67 13.79
CA LEU A 46 15.19 -4.33 13.85
C LEU A 46 15.12 -3.77 15.28
N VAL A 47 13.92 -3.73 15.89
CA VAL A 47 13.71 -3.21 17.24
C VAL A 47 14.56 -3.94 18.28
N LEU A 48 14.57 -5.28 18.22
CA LEU A 48 15.40 -6.09 19.11
C LEU A 48 16.90 -5.82 18.88
N ALA A 49 17.35 -5.72 17.63
CA ALA A 49 18.74 -5.43 17.28
C ALA A 49 19.21 -4.05 17.79
N LEU A 50 18.29 -3.06 17.87
CA LEU A 50 18.60 -1.72 18.38
C LEU A 50 19.05 -1.73 19.85
N VAL A 51 18.67 -2.72 20.66
CA VAL A 51 19.15 -2.86 22.05
C VAL A 51 20.68 -2.98 22.08
N TRP A 52 21.25 -3.81 21.20
CA TRP A 52 22.71 -3.92 21.08
C TRP A 52 23.33 -2.66 20.46
N LYS A 53 22.66 -2.04 19.49
CA LYS A 53 23.13 -0.79 18.87
C LYS A 53 23.23 0.34 19.90
N TYR A 54 22.25 0.47 20.78
CA TYR A 54 22.24 1.44 21.86
C TYR A 54 23.44 1.25 22.80
N ALA A 55 23.72 0.02 23.23
CA ALA A 55 24.88 -0.28 24.07
C ALA A 55 26.23 0.04 23.38
N ILE A 56 26.31 -0.10 22.05
CA ILE A 56 27.49 0.28 21.25
C ILE A 56 27.58 1.82 21.14
N ALA A 57 26.48 2.48 20.84
CA ALA A 57 26.40 3.94 20.68
C ALA A 57 26.72 4.67 21.99
N ARG A 58 26.14 4.24 23.12
CA ARG A 58 26.42 4.80 24.45
C ARG A 58 27.90 4.75 24.82
N ARG A 59 28.56 3.61 24.57
CA ARG A 59 30.02 3.45 24.77
C ARG A 59 30.87 4.30 23.81
N SER A 60 30.37 4.57 22.60
CA SER A 60 31.03 5.46 21.66
C SER A 60 30.89 6.93 22.11
N LEU A 61 29.70 7.35 22.51
CA LEU A 61 29.41 8.72 22.96
C LEU A 61 30.15 9.06 24.26
N ARG A 62 30.21 8.12 25.22
CA ARG A 62 31.02 8.30 26.44
C ARG A 62 32.50 8.55 26.16
N ARG A 63 33.04 7.98 25.07
CA ARG A 63 34.46 8.13 24.71
C ARG A 63 34.75 9.34 23.84
N ARG A 64 33.83 9.71 22.94
CA ARG A 64 34.06 10.73 21.90
C ARG A 64 33.26 12.03 22.09
N GLY A 65 32.35 12.07 23.07
CA GLY A 65 31.43 13.18 23.28
C GLY A 65 30.42 13.35 22.13
N LEU A 66 29.76 14.50 22.10
CA LEU A 66 28.76 14.88 21.08
C LEU A 66 29.36 15.65 19.89
N ARG A 67 30.63 15.43 19.58
CA ARG A 67 31.34 16.21 18.54
C ARG A 67 31.28 15.52 17.18
N GLY A 68 31.05 16.31 16.13
CA GLY A 68 31.14 15.90 14.71
C GLY A 68 29.81 15.59 14.04
N ALA A 69 29.72 15.90 12.74
CA ALA A 69 28.51 15.75 11.92
C ALA A 69 27.92 14.32 11.94
N GLY A 70 28.76 13.29 12.06
CA GLY A 70 28.31 11.90 12.15
C GLY A 70 27.54 11.55 13.44
N VAL A 71 27.61 12.36 14.50
CA VAL A 71 26.79 12.19 15.71
C VAL A 71 25.37 12.68 15.43
N TRP A 72 25.23 13.88 14.87
CA TRP A 72 23.93 14.46 14.51
C TRP A 72 23.18 13.60 13.49
N LEU A 73 23.88 13.12 12.45
CA LEU A 73 23.28 12.18 11.50
C LEU A 73 22.82 10.89 12.19
N GLY A 74 23.61 10.34 13.13
CA GLY A 74 23.22 9.15 13.88
C GLY A 74 22.02 9.37 14.80
N LEU A 75 21.91 10.55 15.44
CA LEU A 75 20.75 10.92 16.24
C LEU A 75 19.50 11.10 15.36
N ALA A 76 19.63 11.73 14.20
CA ALA A 76 18.55 11.87 13.23
C ALA A 76 18.05 10.49 12.73
N THR A 77 18.97 9.58 12.38
CA THR A 77 18.62 8.20 12.01
C THR A 77 17.91 7.47 13.16
N ALA A 78 18.37 7.65 14.40
CA ALA A 78 17.75 7.02 15.56
C ALA A 78 16.33 7.55 15.83
N LEU A 79 16.15 8.87 15.76
CA LEU A 79 14.84 9.51 15.91
C LEU A 79 13.87 9.05 14.81
N ALA A 80 14.32 9.05 13.55
CA ALA A 80 13.54 8.54 12.43
C ALA A 80 13.18 7.05 12.60
N THR A 81 14.09 6.24 13.14
CA THR A 81 13.82 4.83 13.44
C THR A 81 12.73 4.66 14.49
N VAL A 82 12.80 5.42 15.59
CA VAL A 82 11.79 5.40 16.65
C VAL A 82 10.44 5.87 16.13
N ALA A 83 10.41 6.94 15.33
CA ALA A 83 9.18 7.45 14.73
C ALA A 83 8.54 6.43 13.78
N THR A 84 9.32 5.87 12.83
CA THR A 84 8.81 4.86 11.88
C THR A 84 8.32 3.60 12.58
N ALA A 85 9.11 3.03 13.51
CA ALA A 85 8.71 1.83 14.24
C ALA A 85 7.52 2.10 15.17
N GLY A 86 7.50 3.24 15.85
CA GLY A 86 6.42 3.67 16.72
C GLY A 86 5.10 3.82 15.96
N LEU A 87 5.10 4.47 14.80
CA LEU A 87 3.93 4.59 13.93
C LEU A 87 3.43 3.22 13.46
N GLY A 88 4.33 2.32 13.03
CA GLY A 88 3.95 0.97 12.58
C GLY A 88 3.37 0.11 13.70
N LEU A 89 3.91 0.21 14.92
CA LEU A 89 3.39 -0.47 16.11
C LEU A 89 2.04 0.12 16.56
N ALA A 90 1.94 1.44 16.64
CA ALA A 90 0.70 2.12 17.00
C ALA A 90 -0.42 1.78 16.01
N TRP A 91 -0.09 1.73 14.71
CA TRP A 91 -1.00 1.27 13.66
C TRP A 91 -1.45 -0.18 13.87
N THR A 92 -0.48 -1.08 14.05
CA THR A 92 -0.72 -2.52 14.30
C THR A 92 -1.60 -2.77 15.51
N ALA A 93 -1.36 -2.04 16.61
CA ALA A 93 -2.11 -2.15 17.85
C ALA A 93 -3.46 -1.39 17.82
N GLY A 94 -3.78 -0.71 16.73
CA GLY A 94 -5.02 0.05 16.61
C GLY A 94 -5.09 1.33 17.44
N LEU A 95 -3.95 1.84 17.91
CA LEU A 95 -3.85 3.02 18.79
C LEU A 95 -3.99 4.36 18.05
N VAL A 96 -3.98 4.33 16.72
CA VAL A 96 -4.16 5.49 15.84
C VAL A 96 -5.30 5.22 14.88
N SER A 97 -6.08 6.22 14.50
CA SER A 97 -7.16 6.06 13.51
C SER A 97 -6.61 6.02 12.08
N PHE A 98 -7.46 5.69 11.12
CA PHE A 98 -7.17 5.84 9.69
C PHE A 98 -7.60 7.22 9.16
N ASP A 99 -7.94 8.15 10.06
CA ASP A 99 -8.27 9.54 9.70
C ASP A 99 -7.07 10.24 9.07
N ARG A 100 -7.37 11.31 8.33
CA ARG A 100 -6.40 12.03 7.50
C ARG A 100 -6.42 13.53 7.80
N PRO A 101 -6.04 13.96 9.02
CA PRO A 101 -6.09 15.37 9.42
C PRO A 101 -5.23 16.29 8.53
N LEU A 102 -4.25 15.72 7.80
CA LEU A 102 -3.39 16.41 6.84
C LEU A 102 -3.26 15.60 5.54
N ALA A 103 -4.37 15.03 5.04
CA ALA A 103 -4.42 14.15 3.87
C ALA A 103 -3.68 12.79 3.98
N TYR A 104 -2.91 12.57 5.04
CA TYR A 104 -2.17 11.33 5.27
C TYR A 104 -2.65 10.61 6.52
N SER A 105 -2.86 9.30 6.42
CA SER A 105 -3.10 8.44 7.59
C SER A 105 -1.78 8.12 8.30
N ALA A 106 -1.86 7.61 9.54
CA ALA A 106 -0.66 7.13 10.25
C ALA A 106 0.10 6.04 9.48
N LEU A 107 -0.60 5.22 8.67
CA LEU A 107 0.05 4.25 7.78
C LEU A 107 0.81 4.96 6.64
N ASN A 108 0.25 6.02 6.04
CA ASN A 108 0.97 6.81 5.06
C ASN A 108 2.23 7.45 5.66
N LEU A 109 2.12 8.01 6.87
CA LEU A 109 3.25 8.59 7.59
C LEU A 109 4.33 7.53 7.87
N HIS A 110 3.95 6.32 8.27
CA HIS A 110 4.88 5.19 8.47
C HIS A 110 5.64 4.83 7.19
N VAL A 111 4.95 4.77 6.05
CA VAL A 111 5.58 4.48 4.75
C VAL A 111 6.56 5.59 4.36
N MET A 112 6.13 6.86 4.45
CA MET A 112 6.97 8.02 4.11
C MET A 112 8.20 8.11 5.03
N SER A 113 8.02 7.91 6.33
CA SER A 113 9.13 7.93 7.29
C SER A 113 10.06 6.72 7.12
N GLY A 114 9.54 5.57 6.68
CA GLY A 114 10.33 4.39 6.32
C GLY A 114 11.24 4.62 5.12
N LEU A 115 10.72 5.23 4.05
CA LEU A 115 11.51 5.59 2.87
C LEU A 115 12.59 6.63 3.22
N ALA A 116 12.23 7.67 3.98
CA ALA A 116 13.18 8.67 4.46
C ALA A 116 14.27 8.05 5.37
N LEU A 117 13.91 7.12 6.24
CA LEU A 117 14.85 6.36 7.07
C LEU A 117 15.83 5.55 6.21
N GLY A 118 15.36 4.92 5.12
CA GLY A 118 16.21 4.23 4.17
C GLY A 118 17.33 5.13 3.63
N THR A 119 16.98 6.33 3.16
CA THR A 119 17.95 7.34 2.70
C THR A 119 18.94 7.72 3.80
N LEU A 120 18.45 7.98 5.03
CA LEU A 120 19.30 8.31 6.18
C LEU A 120 20.28 7.18 6.52
N VAL A 121 19.85 5.91 6.45
CA VAL A 121 20.72 4.76 6.72
C VAL A 121 21.81 4.64 5.65
N VAL A 122 21.48 4.83 4.37
CA VAL A 122 22.47 4.83 3.28
C VAL A 122 23.48 5.96 3.47
N MET A 123 23.02 7.20 3.69
CA MET A 123 23.89 8.35 3.97
C MET A 123 24.78 8.10 5.18
N HIS A 124 24.23 7.53 6.26
CA HIS A 124 24.98 7.19 7.46
C HIS A 124 26.10 6.18 7.17
N GLY A 125 25.82 5.15 6.35
CA GLY A 125 26.81 4.15 5.94
C GLY A 125 27.95 4.74 5.11
N LEU A 126 27.61 5.56 4.11
CA LEU A 126 28.57 6.20 3.20
C LEU A 126 29.50 7.17 3.95
N ILE A 127 28.94 8.07 4.77
CA ILE A 127 29.72 9.07 5.52
C ILE A 127 30.61 8.41 6.58
N ARG A 128 30.20 7.27 7.15
CA ARG A 128 31.00 6.53 8.12
C ARG A 128 32.12 5.68 7.49
N GLY A 129 32.19 5.62 6.16
CA GLY A 129 33.23 4.88 5.45
C GLY A 129 33.12 3.36 5.59
N GLU A 130 31.95 2.82 5.95
CA GLU A 130 31.71 1.37 6.01
C GLU A 130 31.42 0.81 4.58
N ALA A 131 32.22 1.22 3.58
CA ALA A 131 31.98 0.97 2.14
C ALA A 131 32.08 -0.51 1.72
N ARG A 132 32.67 -1.35 2.57
CA ARG A 132 32.68 -2.80 2.41
C ARG A 132 32.29 -3.39 3.76
N PRO A 133 31.03 -3.82 3.98
CA PRO A 133 30.77 -4.70 5.10
C PRO A 133 31.70 -5.89 4.91
N ALA A 134 32.71 -6.02 5.77
CA ALA A 134 33.44 -7.27 5.87
C ALA A 134 32.38 -8.28 6.26
N LEU A 135 31.82 -8.99 5.27
CA LEU A 135 30.99 -10.16 5.42
C LEU A 135 31.87 -11.09 6.23
N ILE A 136 31.77 -10.98 7.55
CA ILE A 136 32.42 -11.90 8.47
C ILE A 136 32.01 -13.26 7.93
N SER A 137 32.92 -14.21 7.97
CA SER A 137 32.51 -15.59 7.80
C SER A 137 31.32 -15.84 8.73
N LEU A 138 30.12 -15.93 8.15
CA LEU A 138 28.92 -16.42 8.84
C LEU A 138 29.19 -17.82 9.44
N ALA A 139 30.31 -18.44 9.05
CA ALA A 139 30.94 -19.66 9.55
C ALA A 139 31.16 -19.74 11.07
N GLY A 140 31.07 -18.65 11.83
CA GLY A 140 31.12 -18.74 13.30
C GLY A 140 29.81 -19.31 13.87
N ARG A 141 29.81 -20.56 14.36
CA ARG A 141 28.63 -21.23 14.99
C ARG A 141 27.85 -20.32 15.96
N ARG A 142 28.54 -19.54 16.80
CA ARG A 142 27.91 -18.62 17.77
C ARG A 142 27.22 -17.41 17.12
N ALA A 143 27.71 -16.92 15.98
CA ALA A 143 27.08 -15.83 15.25
C ALA A 143 25.81 -16.32 14.53
N ALA A 144 25.89 -17.48 13.90
CA ALA A 144 24.74 -18.15 13.28
C ALA A 144 23.62 -18.43 14.30
N LEU A 145 23.95 -19.04 15.46
CA LEU A 145 22.97 -19.30 16.52
C LEU A 145 22.28 -18.02 17.04
N ARG A 146 23.02 -16.91 17.16
CA ARG A 146 22.44 -15.62 17.58
C ARG A 146 21.53 -15.02 16.52
N GLY A 147 21.89 -15.12 15.24
CA GLY A 147 21.04 -14.69 14.13
C GLY A 147 19.76 -15.51 14.06
N MET A 148 19.87 -16.84 14.11
CA MET A 148 18.72 -17.75 14.13
C MET A 148 17.82 -17.52 15.35
N GLY A 149 18.41 -17.34 16.55
CA GLY A 149 17.64 -17.03 17.76
C GLY A 149 16.89 -15.71 17.66
N LEU A 150 17.49 -14.67 17.06
CA LEU A 150 16.82 -13.40 16.81
C LEU A 150 15.64 -13.55 15.83
N LEU A 151 15.85 -14.28 14.73
CA LEU A 151 14.80 -14.52 13.74
C LEU A 151 13.65 -15.35 14.33
N ALA A 152 13.96 -16.43 15.06
CA ALA A 152 12.97 -17.26 15.72
C ALA A 152 12.16 -16.46 16.75
N MET A 153 12.83 -15.66 17.59
CA MET A 153 12.15 -14.78 18.55
C MET A 153 11.26 -13.75 17.83
N SER A 154 11.76 -13.14 16.75
CA SER A 154 11.00 -12.17 15.96
C SER A 154 9.77 -12.78 15.30
N PHE A 155 9.89 -14.03 14.82
CA PHE A 155 8.79 -14.80 14.27
C PHE A 155 7.74 -15.15 15.34
N LEU A 156 8.16 -15.66 16.51
CA LEU A 156 7.24 -15.96 17.61
C LEU A 156 6.49 -14.72 18.09
N LEU A 157 7.18 -13.59 18.28
CA LEU A 157 6.53 -12.32 18.62
C LEU A 157 5.57 -11.85 17.53
N SER A 158 5.92 -12.05 16.25
CA SER A 158 5.04 -11.75 15.12
C SER A 158 3.73 -12.53 15.17
N LEU A 159 3.76 -13.80 15.60
CA LEU A 159 2.55 -14.61 15.80
C LEU A 159 1.71 -14.10 16.97
N GLU A 160 2.33 -13.71 18.07
CA GLU A 160 1.59 -13.12 19.21
C GLU A 160 0.95 -11.79 18.83
N PHE A 161 1.61 -10.95 18.02
CA PHE A 161 1.01 -9.73 17.49
C PHE A 161 -0.22 -9.99 16.63
N ASP A 162 -0.30 -11.11 15.90
CA ASP A 162 -1.51 -11.46 15.14
C ASP A 162 -2.67 -11.91 16.03
N ARG A 163 -2.38 -12.47 17.21
CA ARG A 163 -3.43 -12.86 18.17
C ARG A 163 -4.03 -11.65 18.89
N VAL A 164 -3.23 -10.62 19.14
CA VAL A 164 -3.64 -9.47 19.97
C VAL A 164 -4.07 -8.26 19.12
N ALA A 165 -3.68 -8.20 17.85
CA ALA A 165 -4.12 -7.12 16.96
C ALA A 165 -5.61 -7.27 16.59
N LEU A 166 -6.30 -6.13 16.46
CA LEU A 166 -7.67 -6.05 15.95
C LEU A 166 -7.81 -6.81 14.61
N ALA A 167 -9.03 -7.28 14.30
CA ALA A 167 -9.35 -7.92 13.02
C ALA A 167 -8.88 -7.04 11.84
N ARG A 168 -7.80 -7.49 11.20
CA ARG A 168 -7.10 -6.79 10.11
C ARG A 168 -6.83 -7.77 8.97
N ARG A 169 -6.72 -7.24 7.76
CA ARG A 169 -6.27 -8.01 6.59
C ARG A 169 -4.76 -8.26 6.68
N ALA A 170 -4.22 -9.16 5.85
CA ALA A 170 -2.78 -9.41 5.81
C ALA A 170 -2.00 -8.15 5.41
N THR A 171 -2.65 -7.26 4.64
CA THR A 171 -2.15 -5.93 4.26
C THR A 171 -2.00 -4.95 5.42
N GLY A 172 -2.50 -5.29 6.62
CA GLY A 172 -2.56 -4.40 7.77
C GLY A 172 -3.72 -3.40 7.75
N SER A 173 -4.57 -3.45 6.71
CA SER A 173 -5.79 -2.66 6.62
C SER A 173 -6.80 -3.09 7.68
N ARG A 174 -7.47 -2.11 8.31
CA ARG A 174 -8.52 -2.34 9.32
C ARG A 174 -9.92 -2.15 8.74
N HIS A 175 -10.89 -2.85 9.29
CA HIS A 175 -12.27 -2.78 8.81
C HIS A 175 -12.86 -1.37 8.98
N ALA A 176 -13.56 -0.87 7.96
CA ALA A 176 -14.21 0.43 7.98
C ALA A 176 -15.54 0.42 7.22
N GLY A 177 -16.62 0.06 7.92
CA GLY A 177 -18.00 0.26 7.45
C GLY A 177 -18.43 -0.64 6.29
N SER A 178 -18.27 -1.96 6.39
CA SER A 178 -18.82 -2.86 5.35
C SER A 178 -20.35 -2.80 5.30
N PHE A 179 -20.90 -2.92 4.09
CA PHE A 179 -22.34 -2.88 3.79
C PHE A 179 -23.06 -1.60 4.24
N SER A 180 -22.31 -0.50 4.41
CA SER A 180 -22.83 0.80 4.84
C SER A 180 -23.05 1.80 3.70
N GLY A 181 -23.14 1.33 2.44
CA GLY A 181 -23.31 2.21 1.28
C GLY A 181 -22.13 3.17 1.15
N ASN A 182 -22.38 4.47 1.12
CA ASN A 182 -21.35 5.51 1.00
C ASN A 182 -20.62 5.86 2.31
N ALA A 183 -20.99 5.27 3.45
CA ALA A 183 -20.42 5.69 4.75
C ALA A 183 -18.99 5.19 5.04
N PHE A 184 -18.38 4.36 4.18
CA PHE A 184 -16.97 3.99 4.31
C PHE A 184 -16.04 5.17 3.95
N PRO A 185 -14.77 5.16 4.41
CA PRO A 185 -13.90 6.33 4.31
C PRO A 185 -13.65 6.81 2.86
N VAL A 186 -13.94 8.09 2.59
CA VAL A 186 -13.57 8.72 1.33
C VAL A 186 -12.04 8.86 1.29
N THR A 187 -11.44 8.38 0.20
CA THR A 187 -9.99 8.49 -0.04
C THR A 187 -9.74 9.18 -1.36
N ILE A 188 -8.86 10.18 -1.34
CA ILE A 188 -8.37 10.87 -2.52
C ILE A 188 -6.85 10.88 -2.50
N TRP A 189 -6.24 11.10 -3.66
CA TRP A 189 -4.80 11.10 -3.78
C TRP A 189 -4.22 12.40 -3.19
N SER A 190 -3.43 12.26 -2.12
CA SER A 190 -2.71 13.40 -1.53
C SER A 190 -3.63 14.60 -1.27
N LEU A 191 -3.32 15.77 -1.87
CA LEU A 191 -4.03 17.03 -1.70
C LEU A 191 -5.07 17.30 -2.80
N ASP A 192 -5.41 16.31 -3.62
CA ASP A 192 -6.42 16.46 -4.66
C ASP A 192 -7.82 16.70 -4.06
N THR A 193 -8.73 17.20 -4.88
CA THR A 193 -10.12 17.49 -4.51
C THR A 193 -11.10 16.65 -5.31
N VAL A 194 -12.28 16.39 -4.73
CA VAL A 194 -13.38 15.74 -5.45
C VAL A 194 -13.81 16.65 -6.62
N PRO A 195 -13.77 16.18 -7.87
CA PRO A 195 -14.19 16.99 -9.01
C PRO A 195 -15.70 17.25 -8.96
N ALA A 196 -16.10 18.45 -9.35
CA ALA A 196 -17.50 18.76 -9.63
C ALA A 196 -17.84 18.25 -11.04
N ILE A 197 -18.72 17.25 -11.12
CA ILE A 197 -19.14 16.64 -12.39
C ILE A 197 -20.62 16.94 -12.60
N ASP A 198 -20.94 17.61 -13.71
CA ASP A 198 -22.30 17.66 -14.23
C ASP A 198 -22.60 16.36 -14.97
N VAL A 199 -23.44 15.52 -14.37
CA VAL A 199 -23.77 14.19 -14.90
C VAL A 199 -24.56 14.27 -16.21
N ALA A 200 -25.34 15.33 -16.42
CA ALA A 200 -26.10 15.50 -17.66
C ALA A 200 -25.17 15.76 -18.85
N ALA A 201 -24.07 16.50 -18.61
CA ALA A 201 -23.04 16.78 -19.60
C ALA A 201 -21.97 15.68 -19.69
N TRP A 202 -21.79 14.87 -18.65
CA TRP A 202 -20.78 13.81 -18.61
C TRP A 202 -21.04 12.73 -19.67
N ARG A 203 -19.97 12.20 -20.23
CA ARG A 203 -19.98 11.09 -21.20
C ARG A 203 -18.92 10.05 -20.84
N LEU A 204 -19.25 8.78 -21.01
CA LEU A 204 -18.29 7.68 -21.05
C LEU A 204 -17.84 7.46 -22.49
N ARG A 205 -16.58 7.76 -22.78
CA ARG A 205 -15.98 7.45 -24.08
C ARG A 205 -15.48 6.02 -24.12
N VAL A 206 -15.82 5.28 -25.17
CA VAL A 206 -15.27 3.95 -25.46
C VAL A 206 -14.54 4.02 -26.80
N SER A 207 -13.25 3.72 -26.78
CA SER A 207 -12.36 3.98 -27.93
C SER A 207 -11.28 2.90 -28.08
N GLY A 208 -10.36 3.09 -29.02
CA GLY A 208 -9.24 2.19 -29.30
C GLY A 208 -9.59 1.08 -30.29
N ALA A 209 -9.17 -0.15 -29.99
CA ALA A 209 -9.38 -1.35 -30.81
C ALA A 209 -10.82 -1.88 -30.72
N VAL A 210 -11.79 -1.04 -31.06
CA VAL A 210 -13.24 -1.32 -31.10
C VAL A 210 -13.80 -0.95 -32.48
N SER A 211 -14.78 -1.70 -32.99
CA SER A 211 -15.40 -1.39 -34.29
C SER A 211 -16.45 -0.28 -34.21
N LEU A 212 -17.03 -0.07 -33.03
CA LEU A 212 -18.06 0.94 -32.76
C LEU A 212 -17.63 1.82 -31.57
N PRO A 213 -16.74 2.81 -31.78
CA PRO A 213 -16.46 3.84 -30.78
C PRO A 213 -17.74 4.56 -30.39
N ALA A 214 -17.89 4.89 -29.10
CA ALA A 214 -19.11 5.49 -28.58
C ALA A 214 -18.81 6.53 -27.49
N GLU A 215 -19.71 7.49 -27.34
CA GLU A 215 -19.79 8.38 -26.18
C GLU A 215 -21.17 8.21 -25.55
N LEU A 216 -21.22 7.49 -24.43
CA LEU A 216 -22.46 7.13 -23.76
C LEU A 216 -22.80 8.16 -22.68
N SER A 217 -24.04 8.64 -22.67
CA SER A 217 -24.58 9.42 -21.56
C SER A 217 -24.75 8.54 -20.31
N PHE A 218 -24.91 9.17 -19.13
CA PHE A 218 -25.23 8.41 -17.92
C PHE A 218 -26.58 7.65 -18.04
N ALA A 219 -27.54 8.21 -18.77
CA ALA A 219 -28.83 7.56 -19.02
C ALA A 219 -28.67 6.32 -19.91
N ASP A 220 -27.80 6.37 -20.92
CA ASP A 220 -27.54 5.25 -21.83
C ASP A 220 -26.97 4.04 -21.06
N LEU A 221 -26.22 4.27 -19.97
CA LEU A 221 -25.69 3.19 -19.14
C LEU A 221 -26.79 2.39 -18.42
N ALA A 222 -27.94 3.01 -18.14
CA ALA A 222 -29.06 2.35 -17.49
C ALA A 222 -29.79 1.36 -18.43
N GLU A 223 -29.59 1.48 -19.75
CA GLU A 223 -30.13 0.56 -20.75
C GLU A 223 -29.27 -0.71 -20.91
N LEU A 224 -28.06 -0.71 -20.36
CA LEU A 224 -27.15 -1.86 -20.41
C LEU A 224 -27.46 -2.87 -19.29
N PRO A 225 -27.10 -4.16 -19.47
CA PRO A 225 -27.29 -5.17 -18.43
C PRO A 225 -26.63 -4.77 -17.10
N ARG A 226 -27.45 -4.66 -16.05
CA ARG A 226 -26.96 -4.38 -14.71
C ARG A 226 -26.21 -5.60 -14.16
N ARG A 227 -24.97 -5.38 -13.73
CA ARG A 227 -24.14 -6.33 -13.00
C ARG A 227 -24.03 -5.91 -11.54
N GLU A 228 -23.91 -6.89 -10.67
CA GLU A 228 -23.73 -6.70 -9.24
C GLU A 228 -22.62 -7.61 -8.73
N ALA A 229 -21.76 -7.10 -7.84
CA ALA A 229 -20.76 -7.91 -7.15
C ALA A 229 -20.56 -7.42 -5.72
N THR A 230 -20.52 -8.37 -4.79
CA THR A 230 -19.99 -8.12 -3.45
C THR A 230 -18.47 -8.16 -3.52
N ALA A 231 -17.81 -7.04 -3.22
CA ALA A 231 -16.37 -6.92 -3.35
C ALA A 231 -15.75 -6.07 -2.25
N VAL A 232 -14.56 -6.49 -1.81
CA VAL A 232 -13.74 -5.77 -0.84
C VAL A 232 -12.86 -4.76 -1.56
N ILE A 233 -12.98 -3.49 -1.18
CA ILE A 233 -11.98 -2.48 -1.47
C ILE A 233 -10.95 -2.45 -0.33
N ASP A 234 -9.70 -2.80 -0.62
CA ASP A 234 -8.57 -2.68 0.32
C ASP A 234 -7.71 -1.45 -0.04
N CYS A 235 -7.88 -0.38 0.73
CA CYS A 235 -7.21 0.88 0.51
C CYS A 235 -5.79 0.87 1.07
N THR A 236 -4.83 1.37 0.29
CA THR A 236 -3.45 1.61 0.73
C THR A 236 -3.31 2.66 1.84
N GLY A 237 -4.39 3.40 2.14
CA GLY A 237 -4.51 4.26 3.33
C GLY A 237 -4.74 3.49 4.64
N GLY A 238 -4.93 2.16 4.57
CA GLY A 238 -4.97 1.29 5.73
C GLY A 238 -6.37 0.94 6.24
N TRP A 239 -7.37 1.02 5.38
CA TRP A 239 -8.71 0.57 5.70
C TRP A 239 -9.23 -0.33 4.58
N TRP A 240 -10.17 -1.21 4.93
CA TRP A 240 -10.89 -2.01 3.97
C TRP A 240 -12.38 -2.00 4.27
N SER A 241 -13.18 -2.16 3.22
CA SER A 241 -14.63 -2.27 3.32
C SER A 241 -15.14 -3.26 2.29
N GLU A 242 -16.06 -4.12 2.68
CA GLU A 242 -16.84 -4.93 1.76
C GLU A 242 -18.15 -4.21 1.44
N GLN A 243 -18.51 -4.13 0.16
CA GLN A 243 -19.76 -3.52 -0.26
C GLN A 243 -20.37 -4.33 -1.42
N VAL A 244 -21.67 -4.12 -1.63
CA VAL A 244 -22.34 -4.55 -2.85
C VAL A 244 -22.20 -3.43 -3.88
N TRP A 245 -21.57 -3.70 -5.01
CA TRP A 245 -21.36 -2.72 -6.08
C TRP A 245 -22.25 -3.07 -7.26
N SER A 246 -22.88 -2.06 -7.87
CA SER A 246 -23.69 -2.30 -9.06
C SER A 246 -23.54 -1.23 -10.14
N GLY A 247 -23.67 -1.67 -11.38
CA GLY A 247 -23.46 -0.87 -12.57
C GLY A 247 -23.38 -1.77 -13.81
N ILE A 248 -22.47 -1.48 -14.73
CA ILE A 248 -22.32 -2.25 -15.98
C ILE A 248 -21.02 -3.05 -15.98
N GLY A 249 -21.01 -4.22 -16.62
CA GLY A 249 -19.78 -5.01 -16.80
C GLY A 249 -18.86 -4.35 -17.84
N VAL A 250 -17.55 -4.33 -17.59
CA VAL A 250 -16.58 -3.88 -18.61
C VAL A 250 -16.59 -4.82 -19.83
N ALA A 251 -16.77 -6.13 -19.61
CA ALA A 251 -16.93 -7.10 -20.70
C ALA A 251 -18.14 -6.77 -21.58
N ASP A 252 -19.31 -6.56 -20.97
CA ASP A 252 -20.55 -6.24 -21.69
C ASP A 252 -20.41 -4.93 -22.52
N LEU A 253 -19.71 -3.93 -21.95
CA LEU A 253 -19.40 -2.68 -22.63
C LEU A 253 -18.50 -2.88 -23.85
N LEU A 254 -17.40 -3.63 -23.69
CA LEU A 254 -16.44 -3.90 -24.77
C LEU A 254 -17.06 -4.76 -25.89
N GLU A 255 -17.88 -5.75 -25.53
CA GLU A 255 -18.61 -6.58 -26.48
C GLU A 255 -19.59 -5.73 -27.31
N ARG A 256 -20.37 -4.85 -26.66
CA ARG A 256 -21.27 -3.92 -27.34
C ARG A 256 -20.55 -2.98 -28.31
N SER A 257 -19.34 -2.54 -27.97
CA SER A 257 -18.51 -1.71 -28.84
C SER A 257 -17.76 -2.50 -29.93
N GLY A 258 -17.91 -3.82 -29.96
CA GLY A 258 -17.25 -4.67 -30.95
C GLY A 258 -15.73 -4.66 -30.79
N VAL A 259 -15.24 -4.92 -29.57
CA VAL A 259 -13.81 -5.01 -29.28
C VAL A 259 -13.10 -6.04 -30.18
N SER A 260 -11.95 -5.66 -30.73
CA SER A 260 -11.14 -6.51 -31.60
C SER A 260 -10.67 -7.77 -30.85
N PRO A 261 -10.66 -8.96 -31.48
CA PRO A 261 -10.05 -10.16 -30.91
C PRO A 261 -8.55 -9.99 -30.61
N GLY A 262 -7.87 -9.06 -31.30
CA GLY A 262 -6.45 -8.75 -31.08
C GLY A 262 -6.19 -7.79 -29.90
N ALA A 263 -7.24 -7.17 -29.33
CA ALA A 263 -7.07 -6.31 -28.17
C ALA A 263 -6.72 -7.17 -26.94
N THR A 264 -5.58 -6.87 -26.33
CA THR A 264 -5.02 -7.62 -25.19
C THR A 264 -5.04 -6.80 -23.90
N ARG A 265 -5.26 -5.49 -24.00
CA ARG A 265 -5.26 -4.56 -22.87
C ARG A 265 -6.47 -3.64 -22.90
N VAL A 266 -6.80 -3.11 -21.73
CA VAL A 266 -7.85 -2.11 -21.55
C VAL A 266 -7.33 -1.03 -20.61
N GLU A 267 -7.28 0.21 -21.10
CA GLU A 267 -6.98 1.38 -20.29
C GLU A 267 -8.28 2.01 -19.78
N ILE A 268 -8.31 2.30 -18.48
CA ILE A 268 -9.40 3.02 -17.83
C ILE A 268 -8.88 4.38 -17.42
N VAL A 269 -9.58 5.44 -17.81
CA VAL A 269 -9.15 6.83 -17.59
C VAL A 269 -10.22 7.58 -16.80
N SER A 270 -9.79 8.28 -15.75
CA SER A 270 -10.59 9.20 -14.96
C SER A 270 -10.72 10.55 -15.67
N VAL A 271 -11.83 11.25 -15.43
CA VAL A 271 -12.00 12.66 -15.80
C VAL A 271 -10.86 13.55 -15.26
N THR A 272 -10.20 13.14 -14.17
CA THR A 272 -9.03 13.83 -13.60
C THR A 272 -7.72 13.60 -14.38
N GLY A 273 -7.72 12.74 -15.39
CA GLY A 273 -6.54 12.35 -16.17
C GLY A 273 -5.77 11.15 -15.61
N HIS A 274 -6.08 10.72 -14.37
CA HIS A 274 -5.52 9.48 -13.81
C HIS A 274 -5.94 8.27 -14.65
N ARG A 275 -5.01 7.37 -14.96
CA ARG A 275 -5.25 6.23 -15.83
C ARG A 275 -4.52 4.99 -15.37
N TRP A 276 -5.06 3.83 -15.71
CA TRP A 276 -4.40 2.54 -15.51
C TRP A 276 -4.75 1.58 -16.63
N THR A 277 -3.76 0.83 -17.10
CA THR A 277 -3.93 -0.22 -18.11
C THR A 277 -3.93 -1.58 -17.45
N PHE A 278 -4.95 -2.38 -17.75
CA PHE A 278 -5.09 -3.75 -17.30
C PHE A 278 -4.92 -4.71 -18.48
N ASP A 279 -4.49 -5.94 -18.21
CA ASP A 279 -4.74 -7.04 -19.14
C ASP A 279 -6.25 -7.17 -19.35
N ARG A 280 -6.66 -7.42 -20.59
CA ARG A 280 -8.08 -7.49 -20.98
C ARG A 280 -8.85 -8.49 -20.11
N SER A 281 -8.28 -9.67 -19.86
CA SER A 281 -8.88 -10.71 -19.00
C SER A 281 -9.13 -10.26 -17.56
N THR A 282 -8.36 -9.28 -17.07
CA THR A 282 -8.58 -8.68 -15.76
C THR A 282 -9.65 -7.59 -15.84
N ALA A 283 -9.60 -6.73 -16.86
CA ALA A 283 -10.58 -5.68 -17.07
C ALA A 283 -11.99 -6.24 -17.29
N GLU A 284 -12.15 -7.31 -18.06
CA GLU A 284 -13.45 -7.93 -18.37
C GLU A 284 -14.16 -8.49 -17.12
N ARG A 285 -13.43 -8.76 -16.03
CA ARG A 285 -14.01 -9.17 -14.73
C ARG A 285 -14.44 -7.98 -13.86
N ALA A 286 -14.18 -6.75 -14.30
CA ALA A 286 -14.49 -5.54 -13.55
C ALA A 286 -15.91 -5.03 -13.83
N ILE A 287 -16.42 -4.25 -12.88
CA ILE A 287 -17.70 -3.52 -13.00
C ILE A 287 -17.39 -2.03 -13.03
N LEU A 288 -18.03 -1.30 -13.93
CA LEU A 288 -18.16 0.14 -13.86
C LEU A 288 -19.39 0.45 -13.01
N ALA A 289 -19.17 0.63 -11.72
CA ALA A 289 -20.21 0.81 -10.72
C ALA A 289 -20.71 2.26 -10.71
N SER A 290 -22.03 2.43 -10.70
CA SER A 290 -22.73 3.70 -10.46
C SER A 290 -23.39 3.76 -9.08
N HIS A 291 -23.53 2.60 -8.42
CA HIS A 291 -24.19 2.45 -7.12
C HIS A 291 -23.35 1.60 -6.16
N VAL A 292 -23.54 1.86 -4.86
CA VAL A 292 -22.98 1.08 -3.75
C VAL A 292 -24.09 0.80 -2.73
N GLY A 293 -24.32 -0.47 -2.41
CA GLY A 293 -25.54 -0.90 -1.75
C GLY A 293 -26.78 -0.54 -2.58
N ASN A 294 -27.73 0.14 -1.94
CA ASN A 294 -29.01 0.55 -2.55
C ASN A 294 -29.05 2.02 -2.99
N GLU A 295 -27.91 2.71 -3.00
CA GLU A 295 -27.83 4.13 -3.31
C GLU A 295 -26.80 4.43 -4.40
N PRO A 296 -26.96 5.53 -5.16
CA PRO A 296 -25.93 6.01 -6.05
C PRO A 296 -24.62 6.24 -5.30
N LEU A 297 -23.49 6.13 -6.01
CA LEU A 297 -22.22 6.58 -5.46
C LEU A 297 -22.32 8.05 -5.04
N SER A 298 -21.65 8.42 -3.97
CA SER A 298 -21.38 9.81 -3.62
C SER A 298 -20.25 10.35 -4.51
N PRO A 299 -20.14 11.68 -4.68
CA PRO A 299 -19.03 12.30 -5.42
C PRO A 299 -17.66 11.85 -4.91
N GLY A 300 -17.48 11.74 -3.59
CA GLY A 300 -16.22 11.28 -2.97
C GLY A 300 -15.84 9.85 -3.35
N HIS A 301 -16.82 8.99 -3.58
CA HIS A 301 -16.65 7.58 -3.95
C HIS A 301 -16.62 7.32 -5.45
N GLY A 302 -16.73 8.35 -6.29
CA GLY A 302 -16.48 8.26 -7.72
C GLY A 302 -17.70 8.48 -8.62
N TYR A 303 -18.81 8.99 -8.09
CA TYR A 303 -19.99 9.33 -8.90
C TYR A 303 -19.64 10.27 -10.07
N PRO A 304 -20.12 10.02 -11.30
CA PRO A 304 -21.19 9.07 -11.65
C PRO A 304 -20.76 7.61 -11.82
N LEU A 305 -19.47 7.34 -12.05
CA LEU A 305 -19.00 6.01 -12.41
C LEU A 305 -17.60 5.72 -11.84
N ARG A 306 -17.43 4.58 -11.16
CA ARG A 306 -16.14 4.09 -10.66
C ARG A 306 -15.88 2.68 -11.17
N LEU A 307 -14.61 2.36 -11.42
CA LEU A 307 -14.15 1.00 -11.67
C LEU A 307 -14.05 0.20 -10.36
N VAL A 308 -14.63 -0.99 -10.35
CA VAL A 308 -14.56 -1.99 -9.29
C VAL A 308 -13.87 -3.23 -9.85
N VAL A 309 -12.67 -3.55 -9.34
CA VAL A 309 -11.87 -4.70 -9.79
C VAL A 309 -11.60 -5.65 -8.61
N PRO A 310 -12.50 -6.62 -8.34
CA PRO A 310 -12.37 -7.51 -7.20
C PRO A 310 -11.01 -8.22 -7.15
N GLY A 311 -10.44 -8.34 -5.95
CA GLY A 311 -9.14 -8.98 -5.72
C GLY A 311 -7.93 -8.08 -5.95
N LEU A 312 -8.10 -6.89 -6.54
CA LEU A 312 -7.02 -5.90 -6.70
C LEU A 312 -7.07 -4.82 -5.60
N ARG A 313 -5.94 -4.14 -5.39
CA ARG A 313 -5.82 -3.04 -4.41
C ARG A 313 -6.67 -1.84 -4.82
N GLY A 314 -7.23 -1.14 -3.83
CA GLY A 314 -8.20 -0.06 -4.04
C GLY A 314 -7.67 1.17 -4.80
N PHE A 315 -6.36 1.36 -4.93
CA PHE A 315 -5.81 2.43 -5.79
C PHE A 315 -6.03 2.16 -7.28
N LEU A 316 -6.27 0.90 -7.67
CA LEU A 316 -6.62 0.50 -9.03
C LEU A 316 -8.11 0.66 -9.33
N TRP A 317 -8.93 1.00 -8.33
CA TRP A 317 -10.38 1.17 -8.46
C TRP A 317 -10.70 2.62 -8.83
N ILE A 318 -10.38 2.96 -10.08
CA ILE A 318 -10.43 4.32 -10.63
C ILE A 318 -11.79 4.95 -10.41
N LYS A 319 -11.78 6.18 -9.87
CA LYS A 319 -12.98 6.98 -9.64
C LYS A 319 -13.21 7.95 -10.80
N TRP A 320 -14.46 8.35 -10.99
CA TRP A 320 -14.86 9.32 -12.01
C TRP A 320 -14.39 8.88 -13.40
N VAL A 321 -14.66 7.64 -13.77
CA VAL A 321 -14.27 7.09 -15.07
C VAL A 321 -14.88 7.96 -16.17
N GLY A 322 -14.10 8.31 -17.18
CA GLY A 322 -14.54 9.08 -18.34
C GLY A 322 -14.19 8.40 -19.67
N GLU A 323 -13.21 7.50 -19.69
CA GLU A 323 -12.82 6.77 -20.90
C GLU A 323 -12.42 5.32 -20.62
N VAL A 324 -12.77 4.43 -21.55
CA VAL A 324 -12.36 3.03 -21.63
C VAL A 324 -11.75 2.81 -23.02
N VAL A 325 -10.44 2.49 -23.07
CA VAL A 325 -9.70 2.32 -24.32
C VAL A 325 -9.27 0.87 -24.47
N ALA A 326 -9.73 0.17 -25.50
CA ALA A 326 -9.21 -1.14 -25.86
C ALA A 326 -7.90 -1.01 -26.66
N ALA A 327 -6.90 -1.84 -26.37
CA ALA A 327 -5.60 -1.81 -27.04
C ALA A 327 -5.05 -3.21 -27.34
#